data_AF-A0A7U3UTD1-F1
#
_entry.id   AF-A0A7U3UTD1-F1
#
_cell.length_a   1.000
_cell.length_b   1.000
_cell.length_c   1.000
_cell.angle_alpha   90.00
_cell.angle_beta   90.00
_cell.angle_gamma   90.00
#
_symmetry.space_group_name_H-M   'P 1'
#
loop_
_entity.id
_entity.type
_entity.pdbx_description
1 polymer ?
#
loop_
_entity_poly.entity_id
_entity_poly.type
_entity_poly.pdbx_seq_one_letter_code
_entity_poly.pdbx_strand_id
1 'polypeptide(L)'
;MRLSTCADCRREVWWTVTDAGKRLAVDPEPNPDGNAAVYRDGTGTRRSRRPTDELPLMGWERLHMPHVVTCSARPRTPAPAPAPAGPLPPGVSDLSAYRRRRT
;
A
#
# COMPACT_ATOMS: atom_id res chain seq x y z
N MET A 1 23.22 -6.98 -10.09
CA MET A 1 21.98 -6.65 -9.37
C MET A 1 22.35 -6.19 -7.98
N ARG A 2 21.91 -5.02 -7.51
CA ARG A 2 22.23 -4.56 -6.15
C ARG A 2 20.95 -4.40 -5.35
N LEU A 3 20.80 -5.24 -4.33
CA LEU A 3 19.98 -4.92 -3.17
C LEU A 3 20.44 -3.53 -2.69
N SER A 4 19.48 -2.64 -2.49
CA SER A 4 19.76 -1.35 -1.89
C SER A 4 19.43 -1.42 -0.42
N THR A 5 19.99 -0.53 0.37
CA THR A 5 19.70 -0.46 1.80
C THR A 5 18.73 0.70 2.06
N CYS A 6 17.70 0.47 2.86
CA CYS A 6 16.84 1.55 3.36
C CYS A 6 17.71 2.56 4.14
N ALA A 7 17.48 3.85 3.92
CA ALA A 7 18.21 4.90 4.65
C ALA A 7 17.84 4.90 6.14
N ASP A 8 16.58 4.61 6.47
CA ASP A 8 16.05 4.69 7.82
C ASP A 8 16.37 3.43 8.64
N CYS A 9 15.82 2.28 8.22
CA CYS A 9 15.93 1.05 9.02
C CYS A 9 17.11 0.16 8.64
N ARG A 10 17.91 0.56 7.65
CA ARG A 10 19.11 -0.16 7.17
C ARG A 10 18.89 -1.61 6.70
N ARG A 11 17.64 -2.02 6.49
CA ARG A 11 17.31 -3.33 5.90
C ARG A 11 17.40 -3.26 4.38
N GLU A 12 17.58 -4.42 3.76
CA GLU A 12 17.62 -4.52 2.30
C GLU A 12 16.25 -4.27 1.67
N VAL A 13 16.25 -3.56 0.55
CA VAL A 13 15.06 -3.22 -0.23
C VAL A 13 15.35 -3.33 -1.72
N TRP A 14 14.30 -3.56 -2.51
CA TRP A 14 14.32 -3.33 -3.94
C TRP A 14 13.64 -2.02 -4.28
N TRP A 15 14.33 -1.19 -5.07
CA TRP A 15 13.71 -0.02 -5.68
C TRP A 15 13.01 -0.44 -6.97
N THR A 16 11.74 -0.09 -7.06
CA THR A 16 10.89 -0.28 -8.24
C THR A 16 10.40 1.08 -8.74
N VAL A 17 9.95 1.14 -9.99
CA VAL A 17 9.27 2.31 -10.56
C VAL A 17 7.80 1.95 -10.76
N THR A 18 6.91 2.74 -10.16
CA THR A 18 5.46 2.55 -10.31
C THR A 18 5.00 2.93 -11.71
N ASP A 19 3.78 2.54 -12.08
CA ASP A 19 3.16 2.96 -13.36
C ASP A 19 3.10 4.50 -13.49
N ALA A 20 2.94 5.21 -12.37
CA ALA A 20 2.98 6.66 -12.29
C ALA A 20 4.40 7.26 -12.31
N GLY A 21 5.44 6.46 -12.57
CA GLY A 21 6.84 6.89 -12.65
C GLY A 21 7.52 7.17 -11.30
N LYS A 22 6.84 6.91 -10.17
CA LYS A 22 7.40 7.16 -8.83
C LYS A 22 8.24 5.98 -8.36
N ARG A 23 9.27 6.25 -7.55
CA ARG A 23 10.06 5.18 -6.93
C ARG A 23 9.34 4.61 -5.72
N LEU A 24 9.23 3.29 -5.65
CA LEU A 24 8.68 2.56 -4.52
C LEU A 24 9.68 1.50 -4.04
N ALA A 25 10.04 1.58 -2.75
CA ALA A 25 10.81 0.53 -2.09
C ALA A 25 9.88 -0.61 -1.68
N VAL A 26 10.28 -1.84 -2.02
CA VAL A 26 9.58 -3.07 -1.63
C VAL A 26 10.55 -4.00 -0.91
N ASP A 27 10.01 -4.86 -0.06
CA ASP A 27 10.79 -5.92 0.58
C ASP A 27 11.26 -6.93 -0.50
N PRO A 28 12.53 -7.39 -0.47
CA PRO A 28 13.09 -8.22 -1.53
C PRO A 28 12.43 -9.60 -1.67
N GLU A 29 11.97 -10.16 -0.55
CA GLU A 29 11.29 -11.47 -0.54
C GLU A 29 9.83 -11.30 -1.00
N PRO A 30 9.35 -12.12 -1.95
CA PRO A 30 7.94 -12.15 -2.30
C PRO A 30 7.05 -12.46 -1.10
N ASN A 31 5.89 -11.81 -1.03
CA ASN A 31 4.94 -12.01 0.06
C ASN A 31 3.51 -12.07 -0.51
N PRO A 32 2.75 -13.16 -0.27
CA PRO A 32 1.37 -13.30 -0.76
C PRO A 32 0.40 -12.27 -0.16
N ASP A 33 0.69 -11.74 1.03
CA ASP A 33 -0.09 -10.65 1.66
C ASP A 33 0.35 -9.25 1.16
N GLY A 34 1.35 -9.20 0.28
CA GLY A 34 1.81 -7.99 -0.37
C GLY A 34 0.77 -7.43 -1.35
N ASN A 35 0.90 -6.15 -1.67
CA ASN A 35 0.01 -5.47 -2.62
C ASN A 35 0.74 -4.83 -3.82
N ALA A 36 2.06 -5.03 -3.91
CA ALA A 36 2.86 -4.55 -5.03
C ALA A 36 3.22 -5.74 -5.92
N ALA A 37 2.61 -5.82 -7.10
CA ALA A 37 3.04 -6.74 -8.15
C ALA A 37 4.29 -6.19 -8.81
N VAL A 38 5.40 -6.91 -8.66
CA VAL A 38 6.73 -6.52 -9.16
C VAL A 38 7.12 -7.40 -10.33
N TYR A 39 7.70 -6.78 -11.34
CA TYR A 39 8.21 -7.44 -12.54
C TYR A 39 9.41 -6.71 -13.10
N ARG A 40 10.03 -7.31 -14.12
CA ARG A 40 11.06 -6.67 -14.94
C ARG A 40 10.50 -6.38 -16.31
N ASP A 41 10.67 -5.14 -16.76
CA ASP A 41 10.34 -4.79 -18.14
C ASP A 41 11.45 -5.21 -19.11
N GLY A 42 11.23 -4.97 -20.41
CA GLY A 42 12.19 -5.30 -21.47
C GLY A 42 13.53 -4.55 -21.37
N THR A 43 13.62 -3.48 -20.57
CA THR A 43 14.87 -2.75 -20.30
C THR A 43 15.61 -3.28 -19.08
N GLY A 44 15.03 -4.27 -18.37
CA GLY A 44 15.55 -4.80 -17.11
C GLY A 44 15.19 -3.93 -15.89
N THR A 45 14.41 -2.87 -16.07
CA THR A 45 13.95 -2.02 -14.97
C THR A 45 12.90 -2.77 -14.16
N ARG A 46 13.01 -2.72 -12.83
CA ARG A 46 11.97 -3.27 -11.95
C ARG A 46 10.80 -2.31 -11.91
N ARG A 47 9.65 -2.77 -12.40
CA ARG A 47 8.40 -2.03 -12.37
C ARG A 47 7.50 -2.60 -11.28
N SER A 48 6.61 -1.77 -10.75
CA SER A 48 5.60 -2.20 -9.81
C SER A 48 4.24 -1.57 -10.08
N ARG A 49 3.19 -2.34 -9.80
CA ARG A 49 1.80 -1.87 -9.88
C ARG A 49 0.98 -2.50 -8.77
N ARG A 50 -0.24 -1.99 -8.57
CA ARG A 50 -1.21 -2.61 -7.66
C ARG A 50 -2.15 -3.50 -8.47
N PRO A 51 -2.22 -4.82 -8.18
CA PRO A 51 -3.26 -5.68 -8.74
C PRO A 51 -4.66 -5.18 -8.36
N THR A 52 -5.59 -5.33 -9.28
CA THR A 52 -7.00 -4.97 -9.14
C THR A 52 -7.85 -6.10 -9.71
N ASP A 53 -9.16 -6.06 -9.53
CA ASP A 53 -10.06 -7.07 -10.08
C ASP A 53 -10.07 -7.02 -11.62
N GLU A 54 -9.96 -5.81 -12.20
CA GLU A 54 -9.88 -5.61 -13.65
C GLU A 54 -8.50 -5.98 -14.23
N LEU A 55 -7.42 -5.76 -13.48
CA LEU A 55 -6.06 -6.16 -13.84
C LEU A 55 -5.44 -7.02 -12.73
N PRO A 56 -5.76 -8.33 -12.71
CA PRO A 56 -5.28 -9.24 -11.68
C PRO A 56 -3.77 -9.47 -11.76
N LEU A 57 -3.22 -10.18 -10.79
CA LEU A 57 -1.81 -10.59 -10.79
C LEU A 57 -1.52 -11.50 -11.99
N MET A 58 -0.49 -11.17 -12.76
CA MET A 58 -0.06 -11.95 -13.92
C MET A 58 0.98 -13.00 -13.52
N GLY A 59 1.09 -14.10 -14.28
CA GLY A 59 2.01 -15.20 -13.95
C GLY A 59 3.51 -14.83 -13.94
N TRP A 60 3.89 -13.75 -14.60
CA TRP A 60 5.25 -13.20 -14.64
C TRP A 60 5.52 -12.17 -13.54
N GLU A 61 4.51 -11.81 -12.75
CA GLU A 61 4.63 -10.91 -11.61
C GLU A 61 4.81 -11.70 -10.32
N ARG A 62 5.41 -11.05 -9.32
CA ARG A 62 5.45 -11.56 -7.95
C ARG A 62 4.91 -10.49 -7.02
N LEU A 63 4.10 -10.89 -6.04
CA LEU A 63 3.63 -9.96 -5.00
C LEU A 63 4.75 -9.71 -4.00
N HIS A 64 4.94 -8.45 -3.64
CA HIS A 64 5.86 -8.00 -2.61
C HIS A 64 5.15 -7.02 -1.67
N MET A 65 5.70 -6.90 -0.47
CA MET A 65 5.24 -5.92 0.51
C MET A 65 5.94 -4.57 0.27
N PRO A 66 5.21 -3.45 0.18
CA PRO A 66 5.82 -2.12 0.23
C PRO A 66 6.59 -1.93 1.53
N HIS A 67 7.87 -1.53 1.43
CA HIS A 67 8.75 -1.45 2.59
C HIS A 67 8.27 -0.42 3.63
N VAL A 68 7.53 0.60 3.20
CA VAL A 68 6.92 1.59 4.12
C VAL A 68 6.03 0.95 5.19
N VAL A 69 5.47 -0.24 4.93
CA VAL A 69 4.61 -0.97 5.87
C VAL A 69 5.42 -1.75 6.91
N THR A 70 6.59 -2.27 6.52
CA THR A 70 7.43 -3.13 7.36
C THR A 70 8.60 -2.39 8.00
N CYS A 71 8.95 -1.21 7.50
CA CYS A 71 10.08 -0.40 7.99
C CYS A 71 9.94 -0.14 9.49
N SER A 72 10.90 -0.64 10.27
CA SER A 72 10.89 -0.50 11.74
C SER A 72 11.29 0.89 12.23
N ALA A 73 12.01 1.65 11.41
CA ALA A 73 12.45 3.01 11.75
C ALA A 73 11.41 4.08 11.42
N ARG A 74 10.37 3.74 10.62
CA ARG A 74 9.32 4.68 10.25
C ARG A 74 8.11 4.45 11.14
N PRO A 75 7.75 5.39 12.03
CA PRO A 75 6.57 5.23 12.86
C PRO A 75 5.34 5.12 11.97
N ARG A 76 4.54 4.07 12.17
CA ARG A 76 3.21 3.97 11.56
C ARG A 76 2.37 5.06 12.20
N THR A 77 2.15 6.17 11.51
CA THR A 77 1.15 7.14 11.95
C THR A 77 -0.18 6.38 11.99
N PRO A 78 -0.81 6.23 13.17
CA PRO A 78 -2.15 5.66 13.22
C PRO A 78 -3.04 6.49 12.30
N ALA A 79 -3.98 5.83 11.61
CA ALA A 79 -5.06 6.59 10.99
C ALA A 79 -5.66 7.50 12.08
N PRO A 80 -5.89 8.80 11.81
CA PRO A 80 -6.52 9.66 12.79
C PRO A 80 -7.81 8.97 13.24
N ALA A 81 -7.96 8.81 14.55
CA ALA A 81 -9.21 8.30 15.10
C ALA A 81 -10.36 9.12 14.52
N PRO A 82 -11.50 8.50 14.15
CA PRO A 82 -12.66 9.27 13.74
C PRO A 82 -12.92 10.32 14.81
N ALA A 83 -13.05 11.57 14.39
CA ALA A 83 -13.39 12.65 15.32
C ALA A 83 -14.61 12.20 16.14
N PRO A 84 -14.63 12.47 17.47
CA PRO A 84 -15.82 12.19 18.25
C PRO A 84 -17.01 12.81 17.54
N ALA A 85 -18.09 12.03 17.37
CA ALA A 85 -19.30 12.50 16.72
C ALA A 85 -19.85 13.67 17.54
N GLY A 86 -19.46 14.89 17.18
CA GLY A 86 -20.08 16.10 17.68
C GLY A 86 -21.56 16.10 17.28
N PRO A 87 -22.38 16.95 17.93
CA PRO A 87 -23.76 17.14 17.49
C PRO A 87 -23.76 17.45 15.99
N LEU A 88 -24.57 16.72 15.23
CA LEU A 88 -24.75 16.99 13.81
C LEU A 88 -25.22 18.43 13.64
N PRO A 89 -24.78 19.14 12.59
CA PRO A 89 -25.28 20.47 12.30
C PRO A 89 -26.81 20.49 12.18
N PRO A 90 -27.47 21.61 12.51
CA PRO A 90 -28.92 21.74 12.33
C PRO A 90 -29.32 21.41 10.88
N GLY A 91 -30.35 20.59 10.72
CA GLY A 91 -30.84 20.13 9.41
C GLY A 91 -30.19 18.87 8.85
N VAL A 92 -29.17 18.29 9.51
CA VAL A 92 -28.52 17.04 9.06
C VAL A 92 -29.09 15.84 9.81
N SER A 93 -29.60 14.84 9.07
CA SER A 93 -30.12 13.60 9.65
C SER A 93 -29.07 12.48 9.68
N ASP A 94 -28.96 11.77 10.80
CA ASP A 94 -28.10 10.58 10.92
C ASP A 94 -28.72 9.39 10.18
N LEU A 95 -28.25 9.14 8.95
CA LEU A 95 -28.68 8.01 8.14
C LEU A 95 -28.29 6.65 8.75
N SER A 96 -27.20 6.58 9.52
CA SER A 96 -26.77 5.35 10.18
C SER A 96 -27.70 5.00 11.34
N ALA A 97 -28.07 5.99 12.17
CA ALA A 97 -29.08 5.80 13.21
C ALA A 97 -30.47 5.53 12.62
N TYR A 98 -30.82 6.13 11.48
CA TYR A 98 -32.04 5.82 10.77
C TYR A 98 -32.07 4.37 10.30
N ARG A 99 -30.99 3.89 9.65
CA ARG A 99 -30.88 2.49 9.16
C ARG A 99 -30.96 1.47 10.29
N ARG A 100 -30.27 1.71 11.42
CA ARG A 100 -30.32 0.83 12.61
C ARG A 100 -31.71 0.65 13.22
N ARG A 101 -32.61 1.63 13.03
CA ARG A 101 -33.99 1.56 13.54
C ARG A 101 -34.94 0.78 12.64
N ARG A 102 -34.49 0.39 11.45
CA ARG A 102 -35.33 -0.23 10.41
C ARG A 102 -35.06 -1.74 10.25
N THR A 103 -34.06 -2.26 10.95
CA THR A 103 -33.78 -3.69 11.16
C THR A 103 -34.39 -4.13 12.47
#